data_AF-A0A6J6ZVD9-F1
#
_entry.id   AF-A0A6J6ZVD9-F1
#
_cell.length_a   1.000
_cell.length_b   1.000
_cell.length_c   1.000
_cell.angle_alpha   90.00
_cell.angle_beta   90.00
_cell.angle_gamma   90.00
#
_symmetry.space_group_name_H-M   'P 1'
#
loop_
_entity.id
_entity.type
_entity.pdbx_description
1 polymer ?
#
loop_
_entity_poly.entity_id
_entity_poly.type
_entity_poly.pdbx_seq_one_letter_code
_entity_poly.pdbx_strand_id
1 'polypeptide(L)'
;MICRRAAVFLSGALLLAACGSGTPSVGPTSAPPSTSGREAPPTAESAANGPCGRAAPLAPPRIGEIRSAVERLRGGAGAAQYSEVNATPSEINVFVVRDGKEFAYVVCTDSVSEPTDGGQDYRGPTFTDSDIEFAPTVLDKVLGSIKDSHVVAFSITPRDGGGVEYIATLTAPSGEFRVLLDADGGVLATG
;
A
#
# COMPACT_ATOMS: atom_id res chain seq x y z
N MET A 1 -41.08 -22.51 11.75
CA MET A 1 -40.34 -22.41 13.03
C MET A 1 -39.14 -21.51 12.78
N ILE A 2 -39.25 -20.18 12.79
CA ILE A 2 -39.26 -19.25 13.95
C ILE A 2 -38.12 -19.55 14.94
N CYS A 3 -37.03 -18.78 14.89
CA CYS A 3 -36.72 -17.82 15.96
C CYS A 3 -35.61 -16.84 15.53
N ARG A 4 -35.97 -15.56 15.46
CA ARG A 4 -35.07 -14.39 15.40
C ARG A 4 -34.37 -14.23 16.74
N ARG A 5 -33.14 -13.71 16.74
CA ARG A 5 -32.65 -12.86 17.84
C ARG A 5 -31.97 -11.61 17.27
N ALA A 6 -32.69 -10.50 17.43
CA ALA A 6 -32.13 -9.17 17.48
C ALA A 6 -31.60 -8.91 18.91
N ALA A 7 -30.55 -8.11 19.03
CA ALA A 7 -30.24 -7.37 20.24
C ALA A 7 -29.94 -5.93 19.82
N VAL A 8 -30.72 -5.01 20.39
CA VAL A 8 -30.63 -3.55 20.28
C VAL A 8 -30.60 -3.01 21.71
N PHE A 9 -30.02 -1.81 21.86
CA PHE A 9 -30.02 -0.88 23.02
C PHE A 9 -28.96 -1.15 24.10
N LEU A 10 -28.25 -0.17 24.66
CA LEU A 10 -28.63 1.15 25.24
C LEU A 10 -27.43 2.12 25.05
N SER A 11 -27.58 3.33 24.50
CA SER A 11 -27.89 4.60 25.20
C SER A 11 -27.00 4.95 26.42
N GLY A 12 -26.21 6.02 26.27
CA GLY A 12 -25.56 6.75 27.36
C GLY A 12 -25.01 8.07 26.87
N ALA A 13 -25.81 9.14 26.99
CA ALA A 13 -25.42 10.53 26.75
C ALA A 13 -25.02 11.20 28.06
N LEU A 14 -23.97 12.04 28.06
CA LEU A 14 -23.95 13.24 28.90
C LEU A 14 -22.97 14.30 28.36
N LEU A 15 -23.50 15.52 28.21
CA LEU A 15 -22.83 16.77 27.84
C LEU A 15 -21.83 17.23 28.90
N LEU A 16 -20.81 17.98 28.46
CA LEU A 16 -20.39 19.22 29.14
C LEU A 16 -19.76 20.20 28.15
N ALA A 17 -20.35 21.40 28.12
CA ALA A 17 -19.93 22.56 27.36
C ALA A 17 -18.85 23.35 28.12
N ALA A 18 -17.94 23.99 27.39
CA ALA A 18 -17.21 25.15 27.88
C ALA A 18 -16.98 26.15 26.73
N CYS A 19 -17.63 27.31 26.85
CA CYS A 19 -17.39 28.50 26.05
C CYS A 19 -16.02 29.10 26.39
N GLY A 20 -15.27 29.52 25.38
CA GLY A 20 -14.06 30.32 25.53
C GLY A 20 -13.96 31.35 24.41
N SER A 21 -14.58 32.51 24.62
CA SER A 21 -14.51 33.68 23.73
C SER A 21 -13.19 34.41 23.96
N GLY A 22 -12.35 34.55 22.94
CA GLY A 22 -11.09 35.30 23.02
C GLY A 22 -10.63 35.81 21.66
N THR A 23 -10.95 37.06 21.36
CA THR A 23 -10.30 37.93 20.35
C THR A 23 -10.21 39.33 20.98
N PRO A 24 -9.34 40.27 20.55
CA PRO A 24 -8.42 40.27 19.40
C PRO A 24 -7.00 40.78 19.75
N SER A 25 -6.05 40.75 18.80
CA SER A 25 -5.05 41.82 18.70
C SER A 25 -4.46 41.89 17.30
N VAL A 26 -4.68 43.02 16.64
CA VAL A 26 -4.15 43.38 15.32
C VAL A 26 -2.97 44.31 15.54
N GLY A 27 -1.83 44.00 14.94
CA GLY A 27 -0.69 44.91 14.80
C GLY A 27 -0.02 44.65 13.45
N PRO A 28 0.09 45.63 12.54
CA PRO A 28 0.82 45.48 11.29
C PRO A 28 2.32 45.64 11.56
N THR A 29 3.20 45.18 10.66
CA THR A 29 4.42 45.91 10.19
C THR A 29 5.39 45.00 9.41
N SER A 30 5.55 45.38 8.14
CA SER A 30 6.74 45.34 7.27
C SER A 30 7.33 44.03 6.73
N ALA A 31 7.12 43.85 5.41
CA ALA A 31 8.05 43.21 4.49
C ALA A 31 9.16 44.20 4.07
N PRO A 32 10.40 43.75 3.78
CA PRO A 32 10.93 43.74 2.39
C PRO A 32 12.02 42.65 2.16
N PRO A 33 12.79 42.68 1.04
CA PRO A 33 12.41 42.58 -0.36
C PRO A 33 12.89 41.25 -1.00
N SER A 34 12.37 40.98 -2.19
CA SER A 34 12.73 39.87 -3.07
C SER A 34 14.21 39.83 -3.45
N THR A 35 14.91 38.76 -3.07
CA THR A 35 16.12 38.29 -3.75
C THR A 35 15.72 37.36 -4.89
N SER A 36 15.79 37.90 -6.09
CA SER A 36 15.74 37.16 -7.35
C SER A 36 17.00 36.28 -7.46
N GLY A 37 16.90 35.05 -6.95
CA GLY A 37 17.82 33.96 -7.22
C GLY A 37 17.11 32.93 -8.08
N ARG A 38 17.22 33.08 -9.41
CA ARG A 38 16.70 32.12 -10.39
C ARG A 38 17.69 30.95 -10.44
N GLU A 39 17.67 30.11 -9.41
CA GLU A 39 18.34 28.81 -9.46
C GLU A 39 17.39 27.84 -10.15
N ALA A 40 17.78 27.38 -11.33
CA ALA A 40 17.04 26.40 -12.11
C ALA A 40 16.77 25.17 -11.22
N PRO A 41 15.59 24.55 -11.27
CA PRO A 41 15.39 23.32 -10.52
C PRO A 41 16.15 22.19 -11.24
N PRO A 42 17.15 21.52 -10.65
CA PRO A 42 17.30 20.11 -10.92
C PRO A 42 16.22 19.42 -10.09
N THR A 43 14.96 19.43 -10.54
CA THR A 43 14.00 18.41 -10.11
C THR A 43 14.39 17.11 -10.82
N ALA A 44 15.59 16.61 -10.54
CA ALA A 44 15.84 15.20 -10.65
C ALA A 44 15.02 14.59 -9.53
N GLU A 45 13.79 14.19 -9.85
CA GLU A 45 13.05 13.19 -9.09
C GLU A 45 14.07 12.17 -8.59
N SER A 46 14.20 12.11 -7.27
CA SER A 46 14.96 11.08 -6.58
C SER A 46 14.30 9.76 -6.96
N ALA A 47 14.70 9.18 -8.10
CA ALA A 47 14.31 7.85 -8.47
C ALA A 47 14.72 6.96 -7.30
N ALA A 48 13.71 6.37 -6.64
CA ALA A 48 13.93 5.54 -5.48
C ALA A 48 14.95 4.45 -5.84
N ASN A 49 16.14 4.54 -5.23
CA ASN A 49 17.15 3.50 -5.35
C ASN A 49 16.75 2.39 -4.39
N GLY A 50 16.01 1.40 -4.89
CA GLY A 50 15.71 0.20 -4.13
C GLY A 50 16.91 -0.76 -4.10
N PRO A 51 16.95 -1.73 -3.18
CA PRO A 51 17.88 -2.87 -3.20
C PRO A 51 17.98 -3.58 -4.56
N CYS A 52 16.92 -3.57 -5.38
CA CYS A 52 16.93 -4.14 -6.72
C CYS A 52 17.45 -3.20 -7.82
N GLY A 53 17.99 -2.04 -7.44
CA GLY A 53 18.49 -1.01 -8.34
C GLY A 53 17.48 0.11 -8.63
N ARG A 54 17.82 0.95 -9.60
CA ARG A 54 17.04 2.13 -9.96
C ARG A 54 15.94 1.76 -10.96
N ALA A 55 14.69 1.96 -10.58
CA ALA A 55 13.57 1.91 -11.51
C ALA A 55 13.57 3.14 -12.44
N ALA A 56 13.07 2.96 -13.66
CA ALA A 56 12.80 4.10 -14.54
C ALA A 56 11.70 4.98 -13.92
N PRO A 57 11.78 6.33 -14.04
CA PRO A 57 10.69 7.20 -13.65
C PRO A 57 9.38 6.77 -14.33
N LEU A 58 8.31 6.65 -13.54
CA LEU A 58 6.97 6.24 -13.99
C LEU A 58 6.85 4.80 -14.53
N ALA A 59 7.83 3.93 -14.29
CA ALA A 59 7.66 2.50 -14.58
C ALA A 59 6.49 1.94 -13.74
N PRO A 60 5.66 1.04 -14.29
CA PRO A 60 4.58 0.41 -13.53
C PRO A 60 5.16 -0.55 -12.48
N PRO A 61 4.38 -0.89 -11.43
CA PRO A 61 4.77 -1.91 -10.48
C PRO A 61 4.95 -3.27 -11.13
N ARG A 62 5.87 -4.08 -10.59
CA ARG A 62 6.27 -5.39 -11.12
C ARG A 62 5.27 -6.52 -10.84
N ILE A 63 3.99 -6.28 -11.08
CA ILE A 63 2.90 -7.22 -10.74
C ILE A 63 3.04 -8.57 -11.44
N GLY A 64 3.46 -8.58 -12.70
CA GLY A 64 3.66 -9.81 -13.46
C GLY A 64 4.69 -10.76 -12.83
N GLU A 65 5.53 -10.26 -11.93
CA GLU A 65 6.58 -11.01 -11.27
C GLU A 65 6.19 -11.52 -9.87
N ILE A 66 5.05 -11.07 -9.30
CA ILE A 66 4.60 -11.46 -7.96
C ILE A 66 4.48 -12.98 -7.80
N ARG A 67 3.85 -13.67 -8.76
CA ARG A 67 3.69 -15.14 -8.67
C ARG A 67 5.04 -15.85 -8.64
N SER A 68 5.99 -15.39 -9.46
CA SER A 68 7.35 -15.95 -9.49
C SER A 68 8.11 -15.65 -8.19
N ALA A 69 7.92 -14.47 -7.60
CA ALA A 69 8.52 -14.10 -6.32
C ALA A 69 8.01 -14.97 -5.17
N VAL A 70 6.69 -15.16 -5.08
CA VAL A 70 6.03 -16.03 -4.10
C VAL A 70 6.49 -17.48 -4.26
N GLU A 71 6.53 -17.99 -5.49
CA GLU A 71 7.01 -19.35 -5.79
C GLU A 71 8.48 -19.55 -5.38
N ARG A 72 9.35 -18.57 -5.68
CA ARG A 72 10.76 -18.61 -5.30
C ARG A 72 10.95 -18.70 -3.79
N LEU A 73 10.17 -17.92 -3.02
CA LEU A 73 10.22 -17.97 -1.56
C LEU A 73 9.62 -19.25 -0.97
N ARG A 74 8.58 -19.80 -1.60
CA ARG A 74 8.02 -21.11 -1.23
C ARG A 74 9.08 -22.21 -1.36
N GLY A 75 9.80 -22.24 -2.48
CA GLY A 75 10.84 -23.25 -2.74
C GLY A 75 12.15 -23.03 -1.94
N GLY A 76 12.57 -21.77 -1.77
CA GLY A 76 13.84 -21.42 -1.13
C GLY A 76 13.75 -21.28 0.39
N ALA A 77 12.78 -20.48 0.87
CA ALA A 77 12.62 -20.17 2.29
C ALA A 77 11.61 -21.09 3.01
N GLY A 78 10.95 -22.00 2.28
CA GLY A 78 9.87 -22.82 2.80
C GLY A 78 8.63 -22.00 3.19
N ALA A 79 8.44 -20.85 2.55
CA ALA A 79 7.31 -19.96 2.82
C ALA A 79 5.99 -20.64 2.45
N ALA A 80 5.03 -20.62 3.38
CA ALA A 80 3.68 -21.17 3.16
C ALA A 80 2.56 -20.19 3.54
N GLN A 81 2.89 -19.14 4.28
CA GLN A 81 1.94 -18.13 4.76
C GLN A 81 2.54 -16.76 4.54
N TYR A 82 1.71 -15.84 4.07
CA TYR A 82 2.07 -14.48 3.74
C TYR A 82 1.12 -13.52 4.46
N SER A 83 1.63 -12.42 4.96
CA SER A 83 0.84 -11.34 5.56
C SER A 83 0.66 -10.18 4.60
N GLU A 84 1.59 -9.98 3.67
CA GLU A 84 1.49 -8.97 2.62
C GLU A 84 2.44 -9.32 1.46
N VAL A 85 2.04 -8.96 0.24
CA VAL A 85 2.95 -8.79 -0.89
C VAL A 85 2.78 -7.36 -1.41
N ASN A 86 3.87 -6.62 -1.55
CA ASN A 86 3.87 -5.27 -2.10
C ASN A 86 4.84 -5.20 -3.28
N ALA A 87 4.31 -4.89 -4.47
CA ALA A 87 5.10 -4.64 -5.66
C ALA A 87 5.18 -3.14 -5.93
N THR A 88 6.40 -2.67 -6.17
CA THR A 88 6.71 -1.34 -6.68
C THR A 88 7.41 -1.48 -8.03
N PRO A 89 7.78 -0.37 -8.69
CA PRO A 89 8.55 -0.44 -9.93
C PRO A 89 9.97 -0.96 -9.72
N SER A 90 10.56 -0.80 -8.53
CA SER A 90 11.91 -1.26 -8.23
C SER A 90 11.94 -2.70 -7.73
N GLU A 91 10.99 -3.12 -6.89
CA GLU A 91 11.11 -4.36 -6.13
C GLU A 91 9.77 -4.97 -5.75
N ILE A 92 9.83 -6.23 -5.29
CA ILE A 92 8.70 -6.90 -4.65
C ILE A 92 9.10 -7.21 -3.22
N ASN A 93 8.38 -6.63 -2.27
CA ASN A 93 8.47 -6.98 -0.86
C ASN A 93 7.46 -8.09 -0.56
N VAL A 94 7.93 -9.21 -0.01
CA VAL A 94 7.07 -10.33 0.40
C VAL A 94 7.26 -10.55 1.89
N PHE A 95 6.18 -10.42 2.64
CA PHE A 95 6.15 -10.61 4.08
C PHE A 95 5.71 -12.04 4.38
N VAL A 96 6.66 -12.87 4.79
CA VAL A 96 6.44 -14.30 5.07
C VAL A 96 6.21 -14.49 6.55
N VAL A 97 5.16 -15.23 6.91
CA VAL A 97 4.88 -15.58 8.30
C VAL A 97 5.29 -17.03 8.57
N ARG A 98 6.17 -17.23 9.56
CA ARG A 98 6.62 -18.55 10.03
C ARG A 98 6.89 -18.51 11.53
N ASP A 99 6.48 -19.55 12.25
CA ASP A 99 6.70 -19.69 13.70
C ASP A 99 6.18 -18.49 14.52
N GLY A 100 5.06 -17.90 14.08
CA GLY A 100 4.45 -16.73 14.73
C GLY A 100 5.27 -15.43 14.57
N LYS A 101 6.18 -15.40 13.59
CA LYS A 101 6.99 -14.24 13.21
C LYS A 101 6.81 -13.90 11.74
N GLU A 102 6.89 -12.62 11.42
CA GLU A 102 6.89 -12.09 10.07
C GLU A 102 8.31 -11.67 9.66
N PHE A 103 8.65 -11.96 8.42
CA PHE A 103 9.95 -11.73 7.82
C PHE A 103 9.77 -10.97 6.51
N ALA A 104 10.43 -9.83 6.36
CA ALA A 104 10.39 -9.03 5.15
C ALA A 104 11.49 -9.48 4.17
N TYR A 105 11.09 -10.07 3.04
CA TYR A 105 11.98 -10.42 1.94
C TYR A 105 11.87 -9.38 0.84
N VAL A 106 13.01 -8.99 0.28
CA VAL A 106 13.04 -8.21 -0.96
C VAL A 106 13.38 -9.16 -2.10
N VAL A 107 12.48 -9.27 -3.07
CA VAL A 107 12.68 -10.09 -4.27
C VAL A 107 12.99 -9.20 -5.46
N CYS A 108 14.18 -9.40 -6.00
CA CYS A 108 14.65 -8.82 -7.25
C CYS A 108 14.56 -9.86 -8.38
N THR A 109 14.81 -9.43 -9.62
CA THR A 109 14.66 -10.31 -10.80
C THR A 109 15.52 -11.58 -10.67
N ASP A 110 16.77 -11.40 -10.25
CA ASP A 110 17.82 -12.41 -10.21
C ASP A 110 18.26 -12.81 -8.79
N SER A 111 17.69 -12.18 -7.76
CA SER A 111 18.16 -12.32 -6.39
C SER A 111 17.01 -12.17 -5.38
N VAL A 112 17.22 -12.72 -4.19
CA VAL A 112 16.35 -12.56 -3.02
C VAL A 112 17.25 -12.09 -1.88
N SER A 113 16.89 -10.98 -1.27
CA SER A 113 17.53 -10.52 -0.04
C SER A 113 16.84 -11.18 1.14
N GLU A 114 17.63 -11.89 1.93
CA GLU A 114 17.17 -12.49 3.19
C GLU A 114 16.92 -11.39 4.24
N PRO A 115 15.95 -11.57 5.14
CA PRO A 115 15.73 -10.70 6.28
C PRO A 115 17.00 -10.60 7.12
N THR A 116 17.41 -9.38 7.49
CA THR A 116 18.60 -9.15 8.32
C THR A 116 18.32 -9.32 9.81
N ASP A 117 17.05 -9.41 10.20
CA ASP A 117 16.61 -9.61 11.57
C ASP A 117 15.90 -10.96 11.74
N GLY A 118 15.71 -11.38 13.00
CA GLY A 118 15.06 -12.65 13.33
C GLY A 118 13.54 -12.66 13.10
N GLY A 119 12.99 -11.69 12.35
CA GLY A 119 11.56 -11.47 12.17
C GLY A 119 10.89 -10.81 13.38
N GLN A 120 9.77 -10.16 13.10
CA GLN A 120 8.93 -9.50 14.11
C GLN A 120 7.77 -10.39 14.55
N ASP A 121 7.35 -10.32 15.81
CA ASP A 121 6.21 -11.11 16.28
C ASP A 121 4.95 -10.74 15.51
N TYR A 122 4.25 -11.74 14.97
CA TYR A 122 3.08 -11.55 14.13
C TYR A 122 1.89 -12.38 14.64
N ARG A 123 0.72 -11.75 14.71
CA ARG A 123 -0.55 -12.34 15.18
C ARG A 123 -1.74 -11.96 14.29
N GLY A 124 -1.45 -11.36 13.13
CA GLY A 124 -2.47 -10.95 12.17
C GLY A 124 -2.96 -12.09 11.28
N PRO A 125 -3.91 -11.80 10.38
CA PRO A 125 -4.35 -12.76 9.38
C PRO A 125 -3.25 -13.06 8.36
N THR A 126 -3.34 -14.21 7.69
CA THR A 126 -2.40 -14.63 6.66
C THR A 126 -3.16 -15.19 5.47
N PHE A 127 -2.47 -15.28 4.32
CA PHE A 127 -2.95 -15.95 3.12
C PHE A 127 -1.86 -16.87 2.56
N THR A 128 -2.26 -17.71 1.62
CA THR A 128 -1.42 -18.68 0.90
C THR A 128 -1.25 -18.25 -0.56
N ASP A 129 -0.30 -18.88 -1.24
CA ASP A 129 -0.11 -18.70 -2.68
C ASP A 129 -1.35 -19.09 -3.50
N SER A 130 -2.15 -20.06 -3.02
CA SER A 130 -3.43 -20.41 -3.65
C SER A 130 -4.52 -19.34 -3.55
N ASP A 131 -4.42 -18.40 -2.60
CA ASP A 131 -5.37 -17.30 -2.49
C ASP A 131 -5.11 -16.19 -3.52
N ILE A 132 -3.94 -16.21 -4.19
CA ILE A 132 -3.56 -15.21 -5.19
C ILE A 132 -4.16 -15.60 -6.55
N GLU A 133 -5.22 -14.91 -6.94
CA GLU A 133 -6.02 -15.22 -8.13
C GLU A 133 -6.05 -14.09 -9.18
N PHE A 134 -5.35 -12.98 -8.96
CA PHE A 134 -5.42 -11.84 -9.89
C PHE A 134 -4.96 -12.19 -11.32
N ALA A 135 -5.62 -11.58 -12.30
CA ALA A 135 -5.26 -11.70 -13.71
C ALA A 135 -4.01 -10.86 -14.04
N PRO A 136 -3.09 -11.33 -14.91
CA PRO A 136 -1.91 -10.54 -15.31
C PRO A 136 -2.26 -9.16 -15.90
N THR A 137 -3.47 -9.01 -16.44
CA THR A 137 -4.01 -7.78 -17.05
C THR A 137 -4.67 -6.83 -16.04
N VAL A 138 -4.53 -7.06 -14.73
CA VAL A 138 -5.19 -6.26 -13.68
C VAL A 138 -4.85 -4.77 -13.81
N LEU A 139 -3.58 -4.43 -14.08
CA LEU A 139 -3.15 -3.03 -14.23
C LEU A 139 -3.70 -2.35 -15.47
N ASP A 140 -3.79 -3.07 -16.58
CA ASP A 140 -4.26 -2.50 -17.85
C ASP A 140 -5.68 -1.96 -17.70
N LYS A 141 -6.52 -2.65 -16.92
CA LYS A 141 -7.89 -2.23 -16.60
C LYS A 141 -7.94 -1.05 -15.64
N VAL A 142 -7.08 -1.03 -14.61
CA VAL A 142 -6.99 0.07 -13.65
C VAL A 142 -6.54 1.35 -14.34
N LEU A 143 -5.43 1.28 -15.10
CA LEU A 143 -4.90 2.41 -15.88
C LEU A 143 -5.86 2.86 -16.98
N GLY A 144 -6.60 1.94 -17.59
CA GLY A 144 -7.64 2.27 -18.56
C GLY A 144 -8.82 3.04 -17.95
N SER A 145 -9.08 2.84 -16.67
CA SER A 145 -10.24 3.40 -15.95
C SER A 145 -9.94 4.75 -15.30
N ILE A 146 -8.69 5.02 -14.92
CA ILE A 146 -8.30 6.21 -14.17
C ILE A 146 -7.29 7.04 -14.95
N LYS A 147 -7.79 8.06 -15.65
CA LYS A 147 -6.98 8.96 -16.47
C LYS A 147 -6.05 9.82 -15.61
N ASP A 148 -4.95 10.26 -16.22
CA ASP A 148 -3.98 11.19 -15.62
C ASP A 148 -3.41 10.71 -14.27
N SER A 149 -3.38 9.39 -14.07
CA SER A 149 -2.92 8.75 -12.85
C SER A 149 -1.88 7.67 -13.18
N HIS A 150 -0.94 7.47 -12.26
CA HIS A 150 0.08 6.43 -12.36
C HIS A 150 -0.04 5.50 -11.16
N VAL A 151 -0.08 4.19 -11.40
CA VAL A 151 0.01 3.21 -10.31
C VAL A 151 1.46 3.20 -9.84
N VAL A 152 1.68 3.45 -8.55
CA VAL A 152 3.02 3.52 -7.94
C VAL A 152 3.32 2.32 -7.03
N ALA A 153 2.29 1.62 -6.57
CA ALA A 153 2.43 0.37 -5.83
C ALA A 153 1.20 -0.51 -6.02
N PHE A 154 1.38 -1.81 -5.79
CA PHE A 154 0.30 -2.79 -5.74
C PHE A 154 0.51 -3.73 -4.57
N SER A 155 -0.47 -3.82 -3.69
CA SER A 155 -0.44 -4.65 -2.50
C SER A 155 -1.47 -5.77 -2.57
N ILE A 156 -1.11 -6.92 -2.00
CA ILE A 156 -1.97 -8.06 -1.73
C ILE A 156 -1.95 -8.28 -0.22
N THR A 157 -3.11 -8.14 0.42
CA THR A 157 -3.26 -8.31 1.87
C THR A 157 -4.40 -9.30 2.18
N PRO A 158 -4.36 -9.99 3.33
CA PRO A 158 -5.46 -10.85 3.76
C PRO A 158 -6.73 -10.01 3.97
N ARG A 159 -7.89 -10.54 3.53
CA ARG A 159 -9.20 -9.93 3.83
C ARG A 159 -9.80 -10.54 5.11
N ASP A 160 -10.49 -9.72 5.90
CA ASP A 160 -11.36 -10.20 6.97
C ASP A 160 -12.37 -11.22 6.43
N GLY A 161 -12.37 -12.43 7.00
CA GLY A 161 -13.24 -13.53 6.58
C GLY A 161 -12.67 -14.42 5.46
N GLY A 162 -11.43 -14.20 5.02
CA GLY A 162 -10.68 -15.09 4.13
C GLY A 162 -10.39 -14.54 2.74
N GLY A 163 -9.42 -15.18 2.06
CA GLY A 163 -8.89 -14.75 0.78
C GLY A 163 -8.03 -13.49 0.89
N VAL A 164 -7.82 -12.82 -0.25
CA VAL A 164 -7.02 -11.59 -0.34
C VAL A 164 -7.79 -10.42 -0.92
N GLU A 165 -7.34 -9.22 -0.57
CA GLU A 165 -7.69 -7.97 -1.23
C GLU A 165 -6.51 -7.46 -2.07
N TYR A 166 -6.85 -6.80 -3.18
CA TYR A 166 -5.88 -6.22 -4.10
C TYR A 166 -6.01 -4.70 -4.04
N ILE A 167 -4.91 -4.01 -3.75
CA ILE A 167 -4.91 -2.56 -3.57
C ILE A 167 -3.90 -1.97 -4.54
N ALA A 168 -4.36 -1.09 -5.42
CA ALA A 168 -3.49 -0.23 -6.21
C ALA A 168 -3.34 1.13 -5.52
N THR A 169 -2.11 1.58 -5.30
CA THR A 169 -1.81 2.95 -4.90
C THR A 169 -1.52 3.75 -6.15
N LEU A 170 -2.22 4.86 -6.36
CA LEU A 170 -2.07 5.72 -7.51
C LEU A 170 -1.65 7.12 -7.10
N THR A 171 -0.87 7.78 -7.96
CA THR A 171 -0.56 9.20 -7.87
C THR A 171 -1.19 9.94 -9.04
N ALA A 172 -1.87 11.05 -8.73
CA ALA A 172 -2.45 11.99 -9.70
C ALA A 172 -2.11 13.43 -9.30
N PRO A 173 -2.43 14.45 -10.13
CA PRO A 173 -2.23 15.85 -9.77
C PRO A 173 -2.92 16.27 -8.47
N SER A 174 -3.99 15.58 -8.06
CA SER A 174 -4.70 15.81 -6.79
C SER A 174 -4.03 15.19 -5.56
N GLY A 175 -3.01 14.34 -5.75
CA GLY A 175 -2.33 13.62 -4.69
C GLY A 175 -2.33 12.11 -4.88
N GLU A 176 -1.95 11.40 -3.83
CA GLU A 176 -2.00 9.94 -3.75
C GLU A 176 -3.38 9.47 -3.26
N PHE A 177 -3.88 8.37 -3.83
CA PHE A 177 -5.10 7.70 -3.37
C PHE A 177 -4.99 6.20 -3.60
N ARG A 178 -5.85 5.44 -2.91
CA ARG A 178 -5.84 3.98 -2.96
C ARG A 178 -7.12 3.47 -3.60
N VAL A 179 -6.98 2.40 -4.37
CA VAL A 179 -8.10 1.77 -5.07
C VAL A 179 -8.11 0.30 -4.70
N LEU A 180 -9.23 -0.14 -4.13
CA LEU A 180 -9.51 -1.54 -3.87
C LEU A 180 -10.02 -2.18 -5.16
N LEU A 181 -9.45 -3.33 -5.50
CA LEU A 181 -9.69 -4.03 -6.75
C LEU A 181 -10.24 -5.44 -6.50
N ASP A 182 -11.04 -5.94 -7.43
CA ASP A 182 -11.30 -7.37 -7.56
C ASP A 182 -10.15 -8.09 -8.29
N ALA A 183 -10.22 -9.43 -8.36
CA ALA A 183 -9.19 -10.25 -9.01
C ALA A 183 -9.04 -9.96 -10.52
N ASP A 184 -10.07 -9.41 -11.15
CA ASP A 184 -10.09 -9.06 -12.55
C ASP A 184 -9.61 -7.62 -12.81
N GLY A 185 -9.34 -6.82 -11.77
CA GLY A 185 -8.95 -5.41 -11.86
C GLY A 185 -10.11 -4.43 -11.96
N GLY A 186 -11.34 -4.88 -11.67
CA GLY A 186 -12.48 -4.01 -11.46
C GLY A 186 -12.34 -3.21 -10.17
N VAL A 187 -12.69 -1.93 -10.22
CA VAL A 187 -12.63 -1.03 -9.06
C VAL A 187 -13.82 -1.31 -8.14
N LEU A 188 -13.53 -1.70 -6.89
CA LEU A 188 -14.52 -1.95 -5.85
C LEU A 188 -14.75 -0.71 -4.97
N ALA A 189 -13.68 0.00 -4.63
CA ALA A 189 -13.73 1.21 -3.80
C ALA A 189 -12.51 2.12 -4.05
N THR A 190 -12.65 3.39 -3.70
CA THR A 190 -11.58 4.39 -3.72
C THR A 190 -11.47 5.06 -2.35
N GLY A 191 -10.25 5.26 -1.84
CA GLY A 191 -10.00 5.87 -0.53
C GLY A 191 -8.79 6.79 -0.54
#